data_AF-A0A3M1LM21-F1
#
_entry.id   AF-A0A3M1LM21-F1
#
_cell.length_a   1.000
_cell.length_b   1.000
_cell.length_c   1.000
_cell.angle_alpha   90.00
_cell.angle_beta   90.00
_cell.angle_gamma   90.00
#
_symmetry.space_group_name_H-M   'P 1'
#
loop_
_entity.id
_entity.type
_entity.pdbx_description
1 polymer ?
#
loop_
_entity_poly.entity_id
_entity_poly.type
_entity_poly.pdbx_seq_one_letter_code
_entity_poly.pdbx_strand_id
1 'polypeptide(L)'
;MSYPLFIAGAEWLWLVVILGIVIFGAKKIPELARALGKAEGEYHKGRLEGTREINELVNSDDRLKLIKAAEILGIDYHGLSDEELRAKIREHI
;
A
#
# COMPACT_ATOMS: atom_id res chain seq x y z
N MET A 1 -40.49 -32.63 -11.27
CA MET A 1 -39.49 -31.63 -11.69
C MET A 1 -38.54 -31.44 -10.53
N SER A 2 -37.28 -31.87 -10.66
CA SER A 2 -36.25 -31.64 -9.65
C SER A 2 -35.60 -30.30 -9.97
N TYR A 3 -35.81 -29.29 -9.14
CA TYR A 3 -35.03 -28.06 -9.22
C TYR A 3 -33.64 -28.42 -8.71
N PRO A 4 -32.58 -28.31 -9.53
CA PRO A 4 -31.24 -28.49 -9.01
C PRO A 4 -31.06 -27.40 -7.94
N LEU A 5 -30.99 -27.79 -6.66
CA LEU A 5 -30.51 -26.91 -5.60
C LEU A 5 -29.19 -26.35 -6.13
N PHE A 6 -29.18 -25.06 -6.43
CA PHE A 6 -28.01 -24.33 -6.89
C PHE A 6 -27.03 -24.23 -5.70
N ILE A 7 -26.37 -25.36 -5.43
CA ILE A 7 -25.03 -25.51 -4.86
C ILE A 7 -24.84 -24.84 -3.49
N ALA A 8 -25.07 -25.63 -2.43
CA ALA A 8 -24.34 -25.57 -1.15
C ALA A 8 -23.91 -24.16 -0.65
N GLY A 9 -24.86 -23.25 -0.40
CA GLY A 9 -24.59 -21.97 0.26
C GLY A 9 -24.52 -20.74 -0.65
N ALA A 10 -24.51 -20.91 -1.98
CA ALA A 10 -24.57 -19.78 -2.90
C ALA A 10 -25.86 -18.94 -2.73
N GLU A 11 -26.98 -19.59 -2.39
CA GLU A 11 -28.25 -18.91 -2.05
C GLU A 11 -28.10 -17.96 -0.86
N TRP A 12 -27.45 -18.41 0.22
CA TRP A 12 -27.20 -17.58 1.40
C TRP A 12 -26.29 -16.39 1.09
N LEU A 13 -25.29 -16.57 0.23
CA LEU A 13 -24.43 -15.48 -0.23
C LEU A 13 -25.24 -14.40 -0.97
N TRP A 14 -26.11 -14.81 -1.89
CA TRP A 14 -26.97 -13.88 -2.63
C TRP A 14 -27.95 -13.14 -1.71
N LEU A 15 -28.53 -13.82 -0.72
CA LEU A 15 -29.41 -13.19 0.27
C LEU A 15 -28.69 -12.10 1.07
N VAL A 16 -27.46 -12.37 1.54
CA VAL A 16 -26.67 -11.38 2.28
C VAL A 16 -26.28 -10.20 1.39
N VAL A 17 -25.88 -10.45 0.13
CA VAL A 17 -25.54 -9.39 -0.82
C VAL A 17 -26.75 -8.51 -1.13
N ILE A 18 -27.91 -9.10 -1.39
CA ILE A 18 -29.16 -8.36 -1.66
C ILE A 18 -29.56 -7.54 -0.43
N LEU A 19 -29.54 -8.13 0.76
CA LEU A 19 -29.84 -7.43 2.01
C LEU A 19 -28.88 -6.24 2.23
N GLY A 20 -27.58 -6.46 2.00
CA GLY A 20 -26.58 -5.39 2.06
C GLY A 20 -26.86 -4.27 1.05
N ILE A 21 -27.22 -4.61 -0.19
CA ILE A 21 -27.59 -3.63 -1.21
C ILE A 21 -28.87 -2.87 -0.83
N VAL A 22 -29.85 -3.49 -0.16
CA VAL A 22 -31.06 -2.81 0.29
C VAL A 22 -30.75 -1.82 1.42
N ILE A 23 -29.90 -2.20 2.37
CA ILE A 23 -29.54 -1.34 3.52
C ILE A 23 -28.64 -0.19 3.08
N PHE A 24 -27.60 -0.47 2.30
CA PHE A 24 -26.57 0.51 1.93
C PHE A 24 -26.85 1.20 0.59
N GLY A 25 -27.65 0.60 -0.28
CA GLY A 25 -27.92 1.06 -1.64
C GLY A 25 -26.91 0.52 -2.66
N ALA A 26 -27.41 0.15 -3.85
CA ALA A 26 -26.58 -0.41 -4.94
C ALA A 26 -25.46 0.53 -5.41
N LYS A 27 -25.59 1.85 -5.18
CA LYS A 27 -24.57 2.86 -5.54
C LYS A 27 -23.33 2.81 -4.64
N LYS A 28 -23.42 2.27 -3.42
CA LYS A 28 -22.29 2.24 -2.47
C LYS A 28 -21.18 1.29 -2.89
N ILE A 29 -21.51 0.14 -3.50
CA ILE A 29 -20.50 -0.81 -3.96
C ILE A 29 -19.58 -0.18 -5.04
N PRO A 30 -20.11 0.45 -6.11
CA PRO A 30 -19.28 1.19 -7.07
C PRO A 30 -18.53 2.40 -6.47
N GLU A 31 -19.14 3.14 -5.54
CA GLU A 31 -18.50 4.28 -4.87
C GLU A 31 -17.28 3.83 -4.05
N LEU A 32 -17.42 2.75 -3.27
CA LEU A 32 -16.33 2.17 -2.48
C LEU A 32 -15.22 1.65 -3.37
N ALA A 33 -15.54 0.92 -4.45
CA ALA A 33 -14.54 0.44 -5.40
C ALA A 33 -13.75 1.59 -6.04
N ARG A 34 -14.44 2.68 -6.42
CA ARG A 34 -13.78 3.88 -6.96
C ARG A 34 -12.91 4.59 -5.92
N ALA A 35 -13.38 4.72 -4.69
CA ALA A 35 -12.64 5.35 -3.61
C ALA A 35 -11.39 4.54 -3.25
N LEU A 36 -11.53 3.22 -3.13
CA LEU A 36 -10.41 2.31 -2.88
C LEU A 36 -9.41 2.33 -4.03
N GLY A 37 -9.86 2.23 -5.29
CA GLY A 37 -8.96 2.29 -6.45
C GLY A 37 -8.21 3.62 -6.57
N LYS A 38 -8.85 4.74 -6.19
CA LYS A 38 -8.16 6.04 -6.09
C LYS A 38 -7.13 6.04 -4.96
N ALA A 39 -7.50 5.58 -3.77
CA ALA A 39 -6.61 5.54 -2.62
C ALA A 39 -5.39 4.64 -2.88
N GLU A 40 -5.60 3.46 -3.49
CA GLU A 40 -4.55 2.54 -3.89
C GLU A 40 -3.64 3.14 -4.97
N GLY A 41 -4.23 3.80 -5.97
CA GLY A 41 -3.47 4.50 -7.01
C GLY A 41 -2.58 5.62 -6.47
N GLU A 42 -3.12 6.48 -5.61
CA GLU A 42 -2.35 7.55 -4.97
C GLU A 42 -1.32 7.00 -3.98
N TYR A 43 -1.63 5.92 -3.25
CA TYR A 43 -0.67 5.23 -2.39
C TYR A 43 0.50 4.65 -3.20
N HIS A 44 0.22 3.97 -4.32
CA HIS A 44 1.27 3.40 -5.16
C HIS A 44 2.19 4.47 -5.76
N LYS A 45 1.60 5.59 -6.24
CA LYS A 45 2.38 6.75 -6.70
C LYS A 45 3.24 7.34 -5.57
N GLY A 46 2.66 7.58 -4.40
CA GLY A 46 3.39 8.11 -3.24
C GLY A 46 4.51 7.18 -2.77
N ARG A 47 4.32 5.86 -2.85
CA ARG A 47 5.38 4.89 -2.58
C ARG A 47 6.52 4.97 -3.59
N LEU A 48 6.21 5.00 -4.89
CA LEU A 48 7.21 5.12 -5.96
C LEU A 48 8.00 6.43 -5.84
N GLU A 49 7.31 7.55 -5.62
CA GLU A 49 7.92 8.87 -5.42
C GLU A 49 8.79 8.90 -4.16
N GLY A 50 8.30 8.36 -3.03
CA GLY A 50 9.07 8.27 -1.79
C GLY A 50 10.34 7.41 -1.93
N THR A 51 10.25 6.23 -2.56
CA THR A 51 11.43 5.38 -2.83
C THR A 51 12.42 6.07 -3.76
N ARG A 52 11.94 6.86 -4.73
CA ARG A 52 12.81 7.65 -5.61
C ARG A 52 13.52 8.75 -4.85
N GLU A 53 12.81 9.51 -4.02
CA GLU A 53 13.39 10.57 -3.19
C GLU A 53 14.46 10.01 -2.24
N ILE A 54 14.20 8.87 -1.60
CA ILE A 54 15.18 8.18 -0.75
C ILE A 54 16.41 7.76 -1.57
N ASN A 55 16.23 7.20 -2.77
CA ASN A 55 17.35 6.85 -3.65
C ASN A 55 18.18 8.08 -4.07
N GLU A 56 17.55 9.22 -4.33
CA GLU A 56 18.25 10.47 -4.65
C GLU A 56 19.06 10.98 -3.45
N LEU A 57 18.54 10.85 -2.23
CA LEU A 57 19.28 11.17 -1.00
C LEU A 57 20.50 10.25 -0.79
N VAL A 58 20.36 8.96 -1.09
CA VAL A 58 21.41 7.94 -0.91
C VAL A 58 22.56 8.07 -1.91
N ASN A 59 22.24 8.47 -3.14
CA ASN A 59 23.23 8.64 -4.20
C ASN A 59 24.02 9.96 -4.08
N SER A 60 23.64 10.86 -3.19
CA SER A 60 24.37 12.11 -2.97
C SER A 60 25.56 11.91 -2.03
N ASP A 61 26.72 12.52 -2.34
CA ASP A 61 27.94 12.49 -1.50
C ASP A 61 27.85 13.35 -0.24
N ASP A 62 26.73 14.06 -0.03
CA ASP A 62 26.51 14.82 1.19
C ASP A 62 26.07 13.90 2.34
N ARG A 63 26.92 13.73 3.36
CA ARG A 63 26.59 12.98 4.58
C ARG A 63 25.25 13.41 5.22
N LEU A 64 24.91 14.70 5.17
CA LEU A 64 23.63 15.21 5.67
C LEU A 64 22.42 14.60 4.97
N LYS A 65 22.50 14.31 3.67
CA LYS A 65 21.40 13.67 2.91
C LYS A 65 21.30 12.18 3.23
N LEU A 66 22.43 11.51 3.44
CA LEU A 66 22.47 10.13 3.90
C LEU A 66 21.82 9.97 5.28
N ILE A 67 22.12 10.88 6.21
CA ILE A 67 21.51 10.89 7.55
C ILE A 67 20.00 11.10 7.45
N LYS A 68 19.52 12.04 6.62
CA LYS A 68 18.09 12.24 6.39
C LYS A 68 17.39 10.99 5.84
N ALA A 69 18.02 10.30 4.90
CA ALA A 69 17.49 9.05 4.37
C ALA A 69 17.41 7.96 5.47
N ALA A 70 18.44 7.83 6.29
CA ALA A 70 18.43 6.91 7.43
C ALA A 70 17.36 7.26 8.47
N GLU A 71 17.15 8.54 8.76
CA GLU A 71 16.11 9.02 9.67
C GLU A 71 14.70 8.67 9.17
N ILE A 72 14.43 8.89 7.88
CA ILE A 72 13.15 8.52 7.23
C ILE A 72 12.91 6.99 7.30
N LEU A 73 13.97 6.20 7.17
CA LEU A 73 13.93 4.74 7.21
C LEU A 73 14.02 4.16 8.63
N GLY A 74 14.20 4.99 9.66
CA GLY A 74 14.39 4.53 11.04
C GLY A 74 15.69 3.75 11.28
N ILE A 75 16.72 3.99 10.48
CA ILE A 75 18.02 3.31 10.55
C ILE A 75 18.95 4.07 11.51
N ASP A 76 19.50 3.36 12.50
CA ASP A 76 20.55 3.91 13.36
C ASP A 76 21.84 4.17 12.55
N TYR A 77 22.29 5.42 12.61
CA TYR A 77 23.42 5.96 11.84
C TYR A 77 24.60 6.42 12.71
N HIS A 78 24.49 6.32 14.04
CA HIS A 78 25.52 6.81 14.94
C HIS A 78 26.79 5.96 14.85
N GLY A 79 27.92 6.61 14.58
CA GLY A 79 29.23 5.95 14.47
C GLY A 79 29.48 5.21 13.15
N LEU A 80 28.54 5.24 12.21
CA LEU A 80 28.74 4.66 10.86
C LEU A 80 29.52 5.61 9.94
N SER A 81 30.45 5.04 9.17
CA SER A 81 31.06 5.70 8.02
C SER A 81 30.04 5.94 6.89
N ASP A 82 30.37 6.81 5.94
CA ASP A 82 29.46 7.16 4.84
C ASP A 82 29.19 5.95 3.93
N GLU A 83 30.20 5.11 3.68
CA GLU A 83 30.06 3.85 2.95
C GLU A 83 29.16 2.84 3.67
N GLU A 84 29.35 2.66 4.98
CA GLU A 84 28.54 1.72 5.79
C GLU A 84 27.08 2.19 5.90
N LEU A 85 26.87 3.49 6.12
CA LEU A 85 25.54 4.09 6.16
C LEU A 85 24.81 3.90 4.83
N ARG A 86 25.49 4.17 3.72
CA ARG A 86 24.96 3.94 2.37
C ARG A 86 24.61 2.49 2.10
N ALA A 87 25.48 1.55 2.51
CA ALA A 87 25.23 0.12 2.33
C ALA A 87 24.01 -0.34 3.13
N LYS A 88 23.91 0.09 4.39
CA LYS A 88 22.80 -0.25 5.29
C LYS A 88 21.46 0.32 4.81
N ILE A 89 21.45 1.55 4.28
CA ILE A 89 20.25 2.12 3.67
C ILE A 89 19.83 1.32 2.44
N ARG A 90 20.76 0.97 1.55
CA ARG A 90 20.48 0.19 0.34
C ARG A 90 19.96 -1.23 0.60
N GLU A 91 20.29 -1.82 1.73
CA GLU A 91 19.75 -3.12 2.15
C GLU A 91 18.27 -3.02 2.58
N HIS A 92 17.81 -1.82 2.95
CA HIS A 92 16.49 -1.59 3.54
C HIS A 92 15.40 -1.10 2.55
N ILE A 93 15.79 -0.76 1.32
CA ILE A 93 14.91 -0.24 0.25
C ILE A 93 14.81 -1.24 -0.90
#